data_AF-A0A3D9C5K1-F1
#
_entry.id   AF-A0A3D9C5K1-F1
#
_cell.length_a   1.000
_cell.length_b   1.000
_cell.length_c   1.000
_cell.angle_alpha   90.00
_cell.angle_beta   90.00
_cell.angle_gamma   90.00
#
_symmetry.space_group_name_H-M   'P 1'
#
loop_
_entity.id
_entity.type
_entity.pdbx_description
1 polymer ?
#
loop_
_entity_poly.entity_id
_entity_poly.type
_entity_poly.pdbx_seq_one_letter_code
_entity_poly.pdbx_strand_id
1 'polypeptide(L)'
;MRNKETRKRLINSTGQVEVTFRLLSDNRQIDELNRGIYQLLDKLVDTEVRVLFERYPRLIQKYSIKQLLSGKANIPNTNSQCLKIAGLLTCLQFLISSFPEFVDQSGHLIPLKEIENSDFYQAENYMIASISMDDYLEEIFLTILSVTGEEYYQKFTGKIGNINFTLDDILKLENDVELQEHIDLMMWFALVRILLESLYFYFNLENHNTKNPSL
;
A
#
# COMPACT_ATOMS: atom_id res chain seq x y z
N MET A 1 -11.88 -18.96 15.81
CA MET A 1 -12.48 -17.92 14.94
C MET A 1 -12.35 -16.59 15.67
N ARG A 2 -11.37 -15.75 15.30
CA ARG A 2 -11.37 -14.35 15.76
C ARG A 2 -12.39 -13.61 14.92
N ASN A 3 -13.34 -12.93 15.54
CA ASN A 3 -14.19 -11.94 14.87
C ASN A 3 -13.24 -10.93 14.20
N LYS A 4 -13.18 -10.90 12.87
CA LYS A 4 -12.60 -9.75 12.16
C LYS A 4 -13.57 -8.60 12.42
N GLU A 5 -13.34 -7.83 13.49
CA GLU A 5 -13.88 -6.48 13.55
C GLU A 5 -13.45 -5.81 12.24
N THR A 6 -14.42 -5.41 11.42
CA THR A 6 -14.18 -4.74 10.14
C THR A 6 -13.31 -3.52 10.42
N ARG A 7 -12.05 -3.56 9.98
CA ARG A 7 -11.12 -2.43 10.10
C ARG A 7 -11.81 -1.20 9.51
N LYS A 8 -11.91 -0.13 10.30
CA LYS A 8 -12.51 1.13 9.85
C LYS A 8 -11.78 1.61 8.59
N ARG A 9 -12.51 1.76 7.49
CA ARG A 9 -12.00 2.31 6.23
C ARG A 9 -11.75 3.80 6.39
N LEU A 10 -10.63 4.27 5.88
CA LEU A 10 -10.27 5.68 5.75
C LEU A 10 -10.87 6.27 4.47
N ILE A 11 -10.95 5.45 3.42
CA ILE A 11 -11.51 5.82 2.11
C ILE A 11 -12.88 5.16 1.93
N ASN A 12 -13.92 5.96 1.73
CA ASN A 12 -15.31 5.54 1.58
C ASN A 12 -16.07 6.32 0.48
N SER A 13 -15.40 7.21 -0.25
CA SER A 13 -16.01 8.01 -1.29
C SER A 13 -15.03 8.33 -2.41
N THR A 14 -15.55 8.54 -3.61
CA THR A 14 -14.77 8.95 -4.79
C THR A 14 -14.04 10.27 -4.56
N GLY A 15 -14.64 11.22 -3.83
CA GLY A 15 -13.98 12.49 -3.49
C GLY A 15 -12.72 12.32 -2.63
N GLN A 16 -12.69 11.32 -1.72
CA GLN A 16 -11.48 11.02 -0.96
C GLN A 16 -10.40 10.34 -1.82
N VAL A 17 -10.80 9.51 -2.78
CA VAL A 17 -9.87 8.94 -3.78
C VAL A 17 -9.25 10.06 -4.61
N GLU A 18 -10.07 11.00 -5.10
CA GLU A 18 -9.61 12.10 -5.94
C GLU A 18 -8.62 13.00 -5.18
N VAL A 19 -8.92 13.34 -3.93
CA VAL A 19 -8.00 14.07 -3.05
C VAL A 19 -6.69 13.29 -2.87
N THR A 20 -6.77 11.98 -2.60
CA THR A 20 -5.59 11.13 -2.39
C THR A 20 -4.73 11.07 -3.64
N PHE A 21 -5.32 10.75 -4.79
CA PHE A 21 -4.59 10.62 -6.05
C PHE A 21 -3.96 11.95 -6.43
N ARG A 22 -4.69 13.06 -6.32
CA ARG A 22 -4.13 14.40 -6.59
C ARG A 22 -2.95 14.74 -5.67
N LEU A 23 -3.04 14.43 -4.38
CA LEU A 23 -1.96 14.72 -3.43
C LEU A 23 -0.74 13.83 -3.65
N LEU A 24 -0.94 12.55 -3.93
CA LEU A 24 0.16 11.59 -4.03
C LEU A 24 0.78 11.51 -5.44
N SER A 25 0.10 11.96 -6.50
CA SER A 25 0.62 11.91 -7.88
C SER A 25 1.74 12.90 -8.17
N ASP A 26 2.07 13.79 -7.23
CA ASP A 26 3.24 14.66 -7.37
C ASP A 26 4.53 13.82 -7.39
N ASN A 27 5.45 14.13 -8.30
CA ASN A 27 6.70 13.37 -8.48
C ASN A 27 7.49 13.22 -7.18
N ARG A 28 7.50 14.24 -6.31
CA ARG A 28 8.16 14.16 -5.01
C ARG A 28 7.48 13.11 -4.13
N GLN A 29 6.16 13.05 -4.10
CA GLN A 29 5.42 12.07 -3.29
C GLN A 29 5.62 10.65 -3.81
N ILE A 30 5.67 10.46 -5.13
CA ILE A 30 6.01 9.18 -5.77
C ILE A 30 7.42 8.73 -5.36
N ASP A 31 8.40 9.63 -5.42
CA ASP A 31 9.78 9.34 -5.01
C ASP A 31 9.86 8.98 -3.52
N GLU A 32 9.12 9.67 -2.66
CA GLU A 32 9.03 9.40 -1.22
C GLU A 32 8.40 8.03 -0.92
N LEU A 33 7.30 7.69 -1.59
CA LEU A 33 6.64 6.39 -1.47
C LEU A 33 7.57 5.25 -1.91
N ASN A 34 8.29 5.43 -3.01
CA ASN A 34 9.28 4.48 -3.48
C ASN A 34 10.47 4.36 -2.52
N ARG A 35 10.96 5.48 -2.00
CA ARG A 35 12.06 5.50 -1.02
C ARG A 35 11.71 4.70 0.23
N GLY A 36 10.47 4.81 0.72
CA GLY A 36 10.03 4.04 1.89
C GLY A 36 10.05 2.52 1.68
N ILE A 37 9.84 2.03 0.44
CA ILE A 37 10.05 0.60 0.13
C ILE A 37 11.50 0.19 0.39
N TYR A 38 12.46 0.97 -0.12
CA TYR A 38 13.88 0.67 0.07
C TYR A 38 14.31 0.84 1.52
N GLN A 39 13.79 1.83 2.24
CA GLN A 39 14.03 1.98 3.68
C GLN A 39 13.53 0.77 4.48
N LEU A 40 12.36 0.21 4.12
CA LEU A 40 11.87 -1.02 4.72
C LEU A 40 12.79 -2.21 4.37
N LEU A 41 13.17 -2.36 3.11
CA LEU A 41 14.08 -3.42 2.66
C LEU A 41 15.43 -3.38 3.40
N ASP A 42 16.00 -2.19 3.60
CA ASP A 42 17.29 -2.01 4.28
C ASP A 42 17.20 -2.30 5.79
N LYS A 43 16.02 -2.13 6.40
CA LYS A 43 15.80 -2.43 7.83
C LYS A 43 15.38 -3.89 8.09
N LEU A 44 15.00 -4.66 7.07
CA LEU A 44 14.69 -6.07 7.24
C LEU A 44 15.96 -6.88 7.51
N VAL A 45 15.90 -7.73 8.54
CA VAL A 45 17.03 -8.61 8.91
C VAL A 45 17.31 -9.65 7.83
N ASP A 46 16.27 -10.14 7.15
CA ASP A 46 16.39 -11.18 6.13
C ASP A 46 16.71 -10.59 4.75
N THR A 47 17.98 -10.67 4.36
CA THR A 47 18.47 -10.24 3.05
C THR A 47 17.84 -10.97 1.87
N GLU A 48 17.22 -12.14 2.07
CA GLU A 48 16.54 -12.89 1.01
C GLU A 48 15.40 -12.08 0.39
N VAL A 49 14.69 -11.27 1.18
CA VAL A 49 13.61 -10.40 0.69
C VAL A 49 14.11 -9.44 -0.39
N ARG A 50 15.27 -8.79 -0.17
CA ARG A 50 15.87 -7.87 -1.13
C ARG A 50 16.27 -8.58 -2.43
N VAL A 51 16.90 -9.75 -2.31
CA VAL A 51 17.30 -10.55 -3.48
C VAL A 51 16.07 -10.99 -4.27
N LEU A 52 14.99 -11.39 -3.59
CA LEU A 52 13.74 -11.78 -4.24
C LEU A 52 13.05 -10.59 -4.90
N PHE A 53 13.05 -9.41 -4.26
CA PHE A 53 12.48 -8.17 -4.79
C PHE A 53 13.12 -7.81 -6.13
N GLU A 54 14.46 -7.82 -6.22
CA GLU A 54 15.20 -7.55 -7.46
C GLU A 54 14.94 -8.60 -8.56
N ARG A 55 14.66 -9.84 -8.15
CA ARG A 55 14.37 -10.97 -9.08
C ARG A 55 12.90 -11.09 -9.44
N TYR A 56 12.00 -10.41 -8.72
CA TYR A 56 10.56 -10.59 -8.84
C TYR A 56 10.03 -10.33 -10.25
N PRO A 57 10.51 -9.33 -11.02
CA PRO A 57 10.10 -9.14 -12.42
C PRO A 57 10.36 -10.36 -13.32
N ARG A 58 11.37 -11.17 -13.02
CA ARG A 58 11.63 -12.43 -13.74
C ARG A 58 10.75 -13.57 -13.22
N LEU A 59 10.38 -13.55 -11.95
CA LEU A 59 9.50 -14.57 -11.36
C LEU A 59 8.08 -14.47 -11.91
N ILE A 60 7.54 -13.25 -12.08
CA ILE A 60 6.19 -13.04 -12.63
C ILE A 60 6.05 -13.47 -14.09
N GLN A 61 7.15 -13.62 -14.83
CA GLN A 61 7.15 -14.18 -16.18
C GLN A 61 6.92 -15.70 -16.18
N LYS A 62 7.24 -16.37 -15.06
CA LYS A 62 7.17 -17.84 -14.92
C LYS A 62 6.01 -18.31 -14.05
N TYR A 63 5.60 -17.50 -13.08
CA TYR A 63 4.55 -17.81 -12.11
C TYR A 63 3.51 -16.70 -12.10
N SER A 64 2.25 -17.02 -11.81
CA SER A 64 1.23 -15.98 -11.65
C SER A 64 1.47 -15.18 -10.36
N ILE A 65 1.09 -13.89 -10.37
CA ILE A 65 1.19 -13.02 -9.19
C ILE A 65 0.45 -13.66 -8.00
N LYS A 66 -0.76 -14.17 -8.23
CA LYS A 66 -1.55 -14.87 -7.21
C LYS A 66 -0.80 -16.07 -6.59
N GLN A 67 -0.07 -16.85 -7.40
CA GLN A 67 0.75 -17.96 -6.88
C GLN A 67 1.90 -17.46 -6.02
N LEU A 68 2.61 -16.43 -6.48
CA LEU A 68 3.75 -15.84 -5.75
C LEU A 68 3.31 -15.20 -4.43
N LEU A 69 2.27 -14.35 -4.45
CA LEU A 69 1.72 -13.69 -3.26
C LEU A 69 1.07 -14.66 -2.27
N SER A 70 0.65 -15.85 -2.72
CA SER A 70 0.14 -16.89 -1.81
C SER A 70 1.25 -17.64 -1.05
N GLY A 71 2.51 -17.45 -1.42
CA GLY A 71 3.65 -18.22 -0.87
C GLY A 71 3.65 -19.70 -1.30
N LYS A 72 2.77 -20.10 -2.22
CA LYS A 72 2.62 -21.50 -2.68
C LYS A 72 3.40 -21.82 -3.97
N ALA A 73 4.10 -20.83 -4.53
CA ALA A 73 4.95 -21.08 -5.68
C ALA A 73 6.11 -22.02 -5.28
N ASN A 74 6.24 -23.15 -5.96
CA ASN A 74 7.30 -24.12 -5.68
C ASN A 74 8.64 -23.63 -6.28
N ILE A 75 9.26 -22.65 -5.62
CA ILE A 75 10.58 -22.13 -5.96
C ILE A 75 11.60 -22.81 -5.04
N PRO A 76 12.53 -23.63 -5.57
CA PRO A 76 13.50 -24.34 -4.76
C PRO A 76 14.34 -23.38 -3.90
N ASN A 77 14.56 -23.75 -2.64
CA ASN A 77 15.40 -23.02 -1.69
C ASN A 77 14.97 -21.56 -1.48
N THR A 78 13.67 -21.29 -1.49
CA THR A 78 13.12 -19.96 -1.24
C THR A 78 12.17 -20.00 -0.05
N ASN A 79 12.37 -19.06 0.89
CA ASN A 79 11.44 -18.88 1.99
C ASN A 79 10.12 -18.28 1.47
N SER A 80 9.01 -18.97 1.72
CA SER A 80 7.69 -18.55 1.23
C SER A 80 7.25 -17.19 1.78
N GLN A 81 7.62 -16.84 3.01
CA GLN A 81 7.30 -15.54 3.59
C GLN A 81 8.14 -14.44 2.94
N CYS A 82 9.44 -14.69 2.73
CA CYS A 82 10.31 -13.74 2.04
C CYS A 82 9.85 -13.49 0.60
N LEU A 83 9.41 -14.53 -0.10
CA LEU A 83 8.81 -14.44 -1.44
C LEU A 83 7.54 -13.59 -1.44
N LYS A 84 6.67 -13.81 -0.45
CA LYS A 84 5.43 -13.05 -0.31
C LYS A 84 5.71 -11.57 -0.05
N ILE A 85 6.58 -11.25 0.91
CA ILE A 85 6.95 -9.86 1.24
C ILE A 85 7.57 -9.17 0.03
N ALA A 86 8.56 -9.80 -0.62
CA ALA A 86 9.19 -9.26 -1.82
C ALA A 86 8.15 -8.98 -2.91
N GLY A 87 7.20 -9.90 -3.11
CA GLY A 87 6.15 -9.72 -4.09
C GLY A 87 5.18 -8.59 -3.78
N LEU A 88 4.80 -8.43 -2.51
CA LEU A 88 3.96 -7.32 -2.08
C LEU A 88 4.68 -5.98 -2.26
N LEU A 89 5.98 -5.91 -1.97
CA LEU A 89 6.74 -4.69 -2.19
C LEU A 89 6.92 -4.38 -3.69
N THR A 90 7.13 -5.39 -4.54
CA THR A 90 7.21 -5.18 -5.99
C THR A 90 5.87 -4.75 -6.58
N CYS A 91 4.76 -5.35 -6.15
CA CYS A 91 3.42 -4.91 -6.55
C CYS A 91 3.15 -3.47 -6.08
N LEU A 92 3.58 -3.12 -4.86
CA LEU A 92 3.40 -1.77 -4.33
C LEU A 92 4.20 -0.75 -5.13
N GLN A 93 5.46 -1.07 -5.47
CA GLN A 93 6.29 -0.24 -6.34
C GLN A 93 5.63 -0.02 -7.70
N PHE A 94 5.11 -1.08 -8.33
CA PHE A 94 4.38 -0.95 -9.59
C PHE A 94 3.19 -0.01 -9.45
N LEU A 95 2.33 -0.25 -8.46
CA LEU A 95 1.12 0.56 -8.22
C LEU A 95 1.45 2.03 -7.94
N ILE A 96 2.52 2.32 -7.19
CA ILE A 96 3.01 3.69 -6.93
C ILE A 96 3.45 4.36 -8.24
N SER A 97 4.12 3.62 -9.13
CA SER A 97 4.60 4.17 -10.39
C SER A 97 3.49 4.40 -11.42
N SER A 98 2.41 3.63 -11.36
CA SER A 98 1.39 3.62 -12.41
C SER A 98 0.10 4.36 -12.05
N PHE A 99 -0.22 4.56 -10.76
CA PHE A 99 -1.45 5.26 -10.39
C PHE A 99 -1.62 6.70 -10.92
N PRO A 100 -0.57 7.48 -11.23
CA PRO A 100 -0.76 8.80 -11.86
C PRO A 100 -1.48 8.72 -13.21
N GLU A 101 -1.45 7.58 -13.90
CA GLU A 101 -2.14 7.35 -15.17
C GLU A 101 -3.68 7.34 -15.03
N PHE A 102 -4.22 7.31 -13.81
CA PHE A 102 -5.67 7.44 -13.56
C PHE A 102 -6.11 8.88 -13.28
N VAL A 103 -5.20 9.84 -13.40
CA VAL A 103 -5.47 11.25 -13.19
C VAL A 103 -5.26 12.00 -14.50
N ASP A 104 -6.24 12.81 -14.89
CA ASP A 104 -6.14 13.64 -16.09
C ASP A 104 -5.18 14.83 -15.89
N GLN A 105 -4.94 15.59 -16.97
CA GLN A 105 -4.07 16.78 -16.93
C GLN A 105 -4.57 17.90 -15.99
N SER A 106 -5.85 17.85 -15.60
CA SER A 106 -6.48 18.80 -14.68
C SER A 106 -6.45 18.31 -13.22
N GLY A 107 -5.93 17.11 -12.97
CA GLY A 107 -5.86 16.53 -11.63
C GLY A 107 -7.13 15.76 -11.21
N HIS A 108 -8.04 15.45 -12.14
CA HIS A 108 -9.27 14.71 -11.86
C HIS A 108 -9.12 13.22 -12.16
N LEU A 109 -9.87 12.38 -11.45
CA LEU A 109 -9.92 10.95 -11.73
C LEU A 109 -10.53 10.68 -13.10
N ILE A 110 -9.85 9.86 -13.90
CA ILE A 110 -10.39 9.35 -15.15
C ILE A 110 -11.46 8.28 -14.81
N PRO A 111 -12.67 8.35 -15.38
CA PRO A 111 -13.68 7.32 -15.16
C PRO A 111 -13.22 5.95 -15.66
N LEU A 112 -13.42 4.90 -14.86
CA LEU A 112 -13.02 3.52 -15.20
C LEU A 112 -13.44 3.09 -16.61
N LYS A 113 -14.67 3.42 -17.03
CA LYS A 113 -15.22 3.04 -18.34
C LYS A 113 -14.41 3.58 -19.52
N GLU A 114 -13.67 4.67 -19.33
CA GLU A 114 -12.87 5.28 -20.40
C GLU A 114 -11.56 4.54 -20.62
N ILE A 115 -11.07 3.84 -19.59
CA ILE A 115 -9.74 3.21 -19.58
C ILE A 115 -9.80 1.70 -19.35
N GLU A 116 -10.98 1.11 -19.17
CA GLU A 116 -11.14 -0.31 -18.82
C GLU A 116 -10.50 -1.26 -19.85
N ASN A 117 -10.30 -0.81 -21.08
CA ASN A 117 -9.68 -1.60 -22.15
C ASN A 117 -8.18 -1.30 -22.35
N SER A 118 -7.58 -0.43 -21.54
CA SER A 118 -6.16 -0.10 -21.64
C SER A 118 -5.28 -1.20 -21.03
N ASP A 119 -4.08 -1.39 -21.58
CA ASP A 119 -3.12 -2.38 -21.06
C ASP A 119 -2.71 -2.07 -19.61
N PHE A 120 -2.56 -0.78 -19.27
CA PHE A 120 -2.19 -0.37 -17.91
C PHE A 120 -3.30 -0.65 -16.90
N TYR A 121 -4.57 -0.38 -17.25
CA TYR A 121 -5.70 -0.70 -16.40
C TYR A 121 -5.79 -2.20 -16.16
N GLN A 122 -5.66 -3.02 -17.22
CA GLN A 122 -5.73 -4.48 -17.11
C GLN A 122 -4.61 -5.03 -16.22
N ALA A 123 -3.39 -4.50 -16.34
CA ALA A 123 -2.26 -4.87 -15.50
C ALA A 123 -2.50 -4.57 -14.02
N GLU A 124 -2.98 -3.37 -13.70
CA GLU A 124 -3.30 -2.98 -12.33
C GLU A 124 -4.48 -3.73 -11.74
N ASN A 125 -5.56 -3.86 -12.51
CA ASN A 125 -6.73 -4.60 -12.08
C ASN A 125 -6.36 -6.06 -11.76
N TYR A 126 -5.49 -6.68 -12.56
CA TYR A 126 -4.96 -8.01 -12.27
C TYR A 126 -4.17 -8.07 -10.95
N MET A 127 -3.36 -7.05 -10.64
CA MET A 127 -2.62 -6.96 -9.36
C MET A 127 -3.56 -6.75 -8.17
N ILE A 128 -4.47 -5.79 -8.26
CA ILE A 128 -5.48 -5.50 -7.23
C ILE A 128 -6.39 -6.72 -6.99
N ALA A 129 -6.74 -7.48 -8.04
CA ALA A 129 -7.54 -8.70 -7.90
C ALA A 129 -6.74 -9.92 -7.38
N SER A 130 -5.41 -9.87 -7.36
CA SER A 130 -4.57 -11.02 -6.98
C SER A 130 -4.45 -11.20 -5.47
N ILE A 131 -4.75 -10.17 -4.67
CA ILE A 131 -4.74 -10.20 -3.20
C ILE A 131 -5.86 -9.30 -2.67
N SER A 132 -6.45 -9.64 -1.52
CA SER A 132 -7.43 -8.73 -0.90
C SER A 132 -6.70 -7.54 -0.25
N MET A 133 -7.34 -6.37 -0.24
CA MET A 133 -6.79 -5.18 0.42
C MET A 133 -6.42 -5.43 1.88
N ASP A 134 -7.27 -6.17 2.61
CA ASP A 134 -7.06 -6.46 4.02
C ASP A 134 -5.84 -7.34 4.24
N ASP A 135 -5.67 -8.37 3.42
CA ASP A 135 -4.51 -9.26 3.50
C ASP A 135 -3.23 -8.52 3.07
N TYR A 136 -3.31 -7.63 2.06
CA TYR A 136 -2.18 -6.80 1.65
C TYR A 136 -1.72 -5.88 2.80
N LEU A 137 -2.65 -5.10 3.36
CA LEU A 137 -2.35 -4.18 4.46
C LEU A 137 -1.87 -4.91 5.70
N GLU A 138 -2.44 -6.08 6.02
CA GLU A 138 -2.01 -6.89 7.14
C GLU A 138 -0.57 -7.39 6.97
N GLU A 139 -0.19 -7.89 5.81
CA GLU A 139 1.16 -8.41 5.56
C GLU A 139 2.21 -7.29 5.57
N ILE A 140 1.92 -6.14 4.97
CA ILE A 140 2.82 -4.98 5.04
C ILE A 140 2.95 -4.50 6.49
N PHE A 141 1.84 -4.43 7.24
CA PHE A 141 1.87 -4.05 8.65
C PHE A 141 2.69 -5.02 9.50
N LEU A 142 2.51 -6.33 9.34
CA LEU A 142 3.28 -7.35 10.05
C LEU A 142 4.77 -7.27 9.69
N THR A 143 5.09 -6.96 8.43
CA THR A 143 6.47 -6.74 7.99
C THR A 143 7.08 -5.52 8.71
N ILE A 144 6.36 -4.41 8.80
CA ILE A 144 6.81 -3.23 9.55
C ILE A 144 6.95 -3.53 11.03
N LEU A 145 5.98 -4.21 11.65
CA LEU A 145 6.07 -4.62 13.05
C LEU A 145 7.27 -5.51 13.33
N SER A 146 7.67 -6.36 12.38
CA SER A 146 8.88 -7.18 12.52
C SER A 146 10.16 -6.35 12.58
N VAL A 147 10.13 -5.13 12.04
CA VAL A 147 11.24 -4.17 12.04
C VAL A 147 11.19 -3.25 13.26
N THR A 148 10.02 -2.70 13.57
CA THR A 148 9.88 -1.66 14.61
C THR A 148 9.65 -2.26 16.00
N GLY A 149 9.08 -3.46 16.07
CA GLY A 149 8.66 -4.09 17.31
C GLY A 149 7.32 -3.57 17.85
N GLU A 150 6.62 -4.44 18.58
CA GLU A 150 5.31 -4.13 19.15
C GLU A 150 5.37 -2.98 20.17
N GLU A 151 6.42 -2.93 21.00
CA GLU A 151 6.59 -1.88 22.01
C GLU A 151 6.69 -0.49 21.38
N TYR A 152 7.46 -0.37 20.30
CA TYR A 152 7.56 0.87 19.55
C TYR A 152 6.20 1.28 18.96
N TYR A 153 5.49 0.33 18.35
CA TYR A 153 4.18 0.59 17.77
C TYR A 153 3.15 1.08 18.81
N GLN A 154 3.17 0.51 20.02
CA GLN A 154 2.31 0.96 21.12
C GLN A 154 2.65 2.40 21.56
N LYS A 155 3.93 2.75 21.65
CA LYS A 155 4.36 4.13 21.94
C LYS A 155 3.91 5.10 20.86
N PHE A 156 4.14 4.76 19.59
CA PHE A 156 3.72 5.57 18.44
C PHE A 156 2.21 5.83 18.49
N THR A 157 1.40 4.77 18.57
CA THR A 157 -0.07 4.89 18.60
C THR A 157 -0.59 5.61 19.84
N GLY A 158 0.06 5.46 21.00
CA GLY A 158 -0.27 6.22 22.21
C GLY A 158 -0.07 7.73 22.04
N LYS A 159 0.93 8.15 21.23
CA LYS A 159 1.23 9.56 20.96
C LYS A 159 0.35 10.15 19.85
N ILE A 160 0.03 9.39 18.79
CA ILE A 160 -0.83 9.87 17.68
C ILE A 160 -2.33 9.61 17.88
N GLY A 161 -2.72 8.80 18.86
CA GLY A 161 -4.10 8.34 19.06
C GLY A 161 -5.07 9.39 19.61
N ASN A 162 -4.62 10.62 19.88
CA ASN A 162 -5.46 11.70 20.37
C ASN A 162 -6.32 12.28 19.22
N ILE A 163 -7.64 12.29 19.40
CA ILE A 163 -8.62 12.76 18.40
C ILE A 163 -8.44 14.25 18.06
N ASN A 164 -7.81 15.04 18.95
CA ASN A 164 -7.52 16.45 18.76
C ASN A 164 -6.06 16.69 18.32
N PHE A 165 -5.58 15.89 17.37
CA PHE A 165 -4.21 15.99 16.87
C PHE A 165 -3.98 17.33 16.15
N THR A 166 -3.14 18.21 16.70
CA THR A 166 -2.87 19.54 16.14
C THR A 166 -1.58 19.59 15.32
N LEU A 167 -1.36 20.67 14.57
CA LEU A 167 -0.11 20.88 13.84
C LEU A 167 1.11 21.01 14.79
N ASP A 168 0.92 21.60 15.97
CA ASP A 168 1.95 21.64 17.01
C ASP A 168 2.31 20.24 17.53
N ASP A 169 1.34 19.32 17.56
CA ASP A 169 1.61 17.93 17.95
C ASP A 169 2.40 17.19 16.87
N ILE A 170 2.13 17.46 15.59
CA ILE A 170 2.94 16.95 14.47
C ILE A 170 4.41 17.38 14.61
N LEU A 171 4.65 18.68 14.83
CA LEU A 171 6.01 19.22 14.98
C LEU A 171 6.76 18.66 16.20
N LYS A 172 6.03 18.33 17.28
CA LYS A 172 6.61 17.66 18.45
C LYS A 172 7.02 16.22 18.16
N LEU A 173 6.27 15.49 17.34
CA LEU A 173 6.59 14.11 16.98
C LEU A 173 7.90 14.00 16.20
N GLU A 174 8.18 14.93 15.28
CA GLU A 174 9.43 14.94 14.51
C GLU A 174 10.67 15.02 15.40
N ASN A 175 10.52 15.66 16.58
CA ASN A 175 11.60 15.84 17.55
C ASN A 175 11.51 14.85 18.73
N ASP A 176 10.59 13.89 18.69
CA ASP A 176 10.40 12.92 19.76
C ASP A 176 11.46 11.82 19.69
N VAL A 177 12.43 11.89 20.60
CA VAL A 177 13.59 10.99 20.66
C VAL A 177 13.18 9.50 20.71
N GLU A 178 12.04 9.17 21.31
CA GLU A 178 11.56 7.79 21.39
C GLU A 178 11.00 7.27 20.05
N LEU A 179 10.53 8.18 19.18
CA LEU A 179 9.97 7.84 17.88
C LEU A 179 10.94 8.04 16.72
N GLN A 180 12.04 8.79 16.92
CA GLN A 180 12.94 9.13 15.82
C GLN A 180 13.48 7.93 15.03
N GLU A 181 13.62 6.76 15.64
CA GLU A 181 14.19 5.58 14.98
C GLU A 181 13.32 5.03 13.83
N HIS A 182 11.99 5.08 13.97
CA HIS A 182 11.06 4.47 13.02
C HIS A 182 9.86 5.34 12.64
N ILE A 183 9.80 6.61 13.05
CA ILE A 183 8.67 7.49 12.74
C ILE A 183 8.44 7.61 11.24
N ASP A 184 9.50 7.75 10.44
CA ASP A 184 9.41 7.82 8.98
C ASP A 184 8.78 6.57 8.38
N LEU A 185 9.15 5.38 8.87
CA LEU A 185 8.60 4.11 8.38
C LEU A 185 7.12 3.96 8.75
N MET A 186 6.73 4.41 9.95
CA MET A 186 5.33 4.42 10.39
C MET A 186 4.47 5.39 9.59
N MET A 187 5.00 6.59 9.31
CA MET A 187 4.32 7.59 8.50
C MET A 187 4.20 7.14 7.05
N TRP A 188 5.26 6.56 6.49
CA TRP A 188 5.23 5.92 5.16
C TRP A 188 4.13 4.86 5.09
N PHE A 189 4.01 4.00 6.10
CA PHE A 189 2.95 2.99 6.12
C PHE A 189 1.54 3.59 6.14
N ALA A 190 1.34 4.69 6.87
CA ALA A 190 0.06 5.39 6.87
C ALA A 190 -0.29 5.92 5.47
N LEU A 191 0.68 6.45 4.73
CA LEU A 191 0.49 6.88 3.34
C LEU A 191 0.21 5.70 2.40
N VAL A 192 0.97 4.60 2.52
CA VAL A 192 0.73 3.36 1.76
C VAL A 192 -0.68 2.84 2.01
N ARG A 193 -1.16 2.90 3.25
CA ARG A 193 -2.52 2.51 3.59
C ARG A 193 -3.55 3.37 2.86
N ILE A 194 -3.39 4.69 2.88
CA ILE A 194 -4.30 5.63 2.19
C ILE A 194 -4.28 5.39 0.67
N LEU A 195 -3.10 5.17 0.09
CA LEU A 195 -2.95 4.87 -1.33
C LEU A 195 -3.64 3.55 -1.70
N LEU A 196 -3.36 2.46 -0.98
CA LEU A 196 -3.96 1.16 -1.24
C LEU A 196 -5.49 1.21 -1.04
N GLU A 197 -5.98 1.81 0.03
CA GLU A 197 -7.43 1.96 0.22
C GLU A 197 -8.08 2.74 -0.94
N SER A 198 -7.38 3.75 -1.48
CA SER A 198 -7.87 4.53 -2.64
C SER A 198 -7.86 3.73 -3.93
N LEU A 199 -6.79 2.98 -4.21
CA LEU A 199 -6.70 2.09 -5.38
C LEU A 199 -7.79 1.02 -5.34
N TYR A 200 -7.92 0.30 -4.23
CA TYR A 200 -8.96 -0.72 -4.09
C TYR A 200 -10.38 -0.14 -4.16
N PHE A 201 -10.59 1.08 -3.64
CA PHE A 201 -11.87 1.76 -3.82
C PHE A 201 -12.12 2.09 -5.30
N TYR A 202 -11.12 2.64 -5.97
CA TYR A 202 -11.19 3.04 -7.37
C TYR A 202 -11.42 1.84 -8.31
N PHE A 203 -10.79 0.69 -8.08
CA PHE A 203 -10.96 -0.49 -8.93
C PHE A 203 -12.23 -1.32 -8.61
N ASN A 204 -12.93 -1.02 -7.50
CA ASN A 204 -14.17 -1.71 -7.17
C ASN A 204 -15.36 -1.09 -7.94
N LEU A 205 -15.87 -1.80 -8.94
CA LEU A 205 -17.01 -1.38 -9.76
C LEU A 205 -18.27 -1.04 -8.96
N GLU A 206 -18.51 -1.70 -7.82
CA GLU A 206 -19.68 -1.42 -6.97
C GLU A 206 -19.68 0.00 -6.41
N ASN A 207 -18.49 0.58 -6.19
CA ASN A 207 -18.34 1.94 -5.69
C ASN A 207 -18.69 3.02 -6.74
N HIS A 208 -18.63 2.65 -8.03
CA HIS A 208 -18.95 3.53 -9.16
C HIS A 208 -20.34 3.30 -9.72
N ASN A 209 -20.97 2.19 -9.31
CA ASN A 209 -22.36 1.92 -9.60
C ASN A 209 -23.23 2.80 -8.69
N THR A 210 -23.39 4.06 -9.08
CA THR A 210 -24.59 4.80 -8.73
C THR A 210 -25.76 4.07 -9.37
N LYS A 211 -26.39 3.17 -8.60
CA LYS A 211 -27.83 2.99 -8.79
C LYS A 211 -28.39 4.40 -8.75
N ASN A 212 -28.97 4.85 -9.88
CA ASN A 212 -29.91 5.95 -9.85
C ASN A 212 -30.75 5.75 -8.59
N PRO A 213 -30.86 6.73 -7.68
CA PRO A 213 -32.02 6.79 -6.82
C PRO A 213 -33.20 7.04 -7.76
N SER A 214 -33.68 5.97 -8.40
CA SER A 214 -34.85 5.98 -9.25
C SER A 214 -36.05 5.98 -8.32
N LEU A 215 -36.89 7.01 -8.53
CA LEU A 215 -38.22 7.31 -7.99
C LEU A 215 -38.24 8.20 -6.74
#